data_AF-A0A6L5H8N6-F1
#
_entry.id   AF-A0A6L5H8N6-F1
#
_cell.length_a   1.000
_cell.length_b   1.000
_cell.length_c   1.000
_cell.angle_alpha   90.00
_cell.angle_beta   90.00
_cell.angle_gamma   90.00
#
_symmetry.space_group_name_H-M   'P 1'
#
loop_
_entity.id
_entity.type
_entity.pdbx_description
1 polymer ?
#
loop_
_entity_poly.entity_id
_entity_poly.type
_entity_poly.pdbx_seq_one_letter_code
_entity_poly.pdbx_strand_id
1 'polypeptide(L)' 'MSAAEKKYDTLVVEGLGNEVPRAIGEGRVAAWSSGHALDDKLEMEDFIRELSYGDIEDPQQAAIELMRRQKWA' A
#
# COMPACT_ATOMS: atom_id res chain seq x y z
N MET A 1 -21.27 -15.53 -28.96
CA MET A 1 -21.70 -15.18 -27.60
C MET A 1 -20.74 -14.13 -27.09
N SER A 2 -21.19 -12.90 -26.83
CA SER A 2 -20.31 -11.93 -26.17
C SER A 2 -20.03 -12.45 -24.76
N ALA A 3 -18.76 -12.45 -24.36
CA ALA A 3 -18.42 -12.68 -22.96
C ALA A 3 -19.09 -11.56 -22.17
N ALA A 4 -20.05 -11.90 -21.31
CA ALA A 4 -20.65 -10.92 -20.41
C ALA A 4 -19.50 -10.24 -19.63
N GLU A 5 -19.47 -8.91 -19.64
CA GLU A 5 -18.47 -8.15 -18.88
C GLU A 5 -18.55 -8.57 -17.41
N LYS A 6 -17.42 -9.04 -16.89
CA LYS A 6 -17.30 -9.34 -15.46
C LYS A 6 -17.32 -8.02 -14.70
N LYS A 7 -18.37 -7.81 -13.89
CA LYS A 7 -18.44 -6.71 -12.93
C LYS A 7 -17.76 -7.15 -11.63
N TYR A 8 -17.03 -6.22 -11.02
CA TYR A 8 -16.33 -6.44 -9.75
C TYR A 8 -16.78 -5.39 -8.75
N ASP A 9 -17.10 -5.82 -7.54
CA ASP A 9 -17.35 -4.94 -6.40
C ASP A 9 -16.06 -4.75 -5.59
N THR A 10 -15.90 -3.58 -4.95
CA THR A 10 -14.75 -3.28 -4.09
C THR A 10 -15.14 -3.42 -2.63
N LEU A 11 -14.33 -4.16 -1.87
CA LEU A 11 -14.51 -4.37 -0.43
C LEU A 11 -13.26 -3.89 0.32
N VAL A 12 -13.46 -3.09 1.36
CA VAL A 12 -12.40 -2.64 2.27
C VAL A 12 -12.64 -3.29 3.63
N VAL A 13 -11.62 -3.94 4.19
CA VAL A 13 -11.73 -4.71 5.43
C VAL A 13 -10.57 -4.36 6.35
N GLU A 14 -10.86 -4.06 7.62
CA GLU A 14 -9.85 -3.80 8.64
C GLU A 14 -9.39 -5.09 9.32
N GLY A 15 -8.11 -5.17 9.69
CA GLY A 15 -7.58 -6.23 10.56
C GLY A 15 -7.39 -7.61 9.90
N LEU A 16 -7.34 -7.71 8.58
CA LEU A 16 -7.16 -9.00 7.87
C LEU A 16 -5.74 -9.60 7.98
N GLY A 17 -4.79 -8.85 8.57
CA GLY A 17 -3.41 -9.27 8.73
C GLY A 17 -2.63 -9.35 7.41
N ASN A 18 -1.64 -10.25 7.37
CA ASN A 18 -0.71 -10.41 6.24
C ASN A 18 -1.04 -11.60 5.32
N GLU A 19 -2.08 -12.35 5.61
CA GLU A 19 -2.49 -13.48 4.77
C GLU A 19 -3.31 -12.99 3.57
N VAL A 20 -3.01 -13.51 2.37
CA VAL A 20 -3.76 -13.18 1.16
C VAL A 20 -5.07 -13.98 1.15
N PRO A 21 -6.26 -13.35 1.28
CA PRO A 21 -7.52 -14.06 1.31
C PRO A 21 -7.85 -14.64 -0.07
N ARG A 22 -8.39 -15.86 -0.07
CA ARG A 22 -8.88 -16.54 -1.29
C ARG A 22 -10.39 -16.38 -1.47
N ALA A 23 -11.12 -16.13 -0.39
CA ALA A 23 -12.56 -15.92 -0.36
C ALA A 23 -12.96 -14.95 0.75
N ILE A 24 -14.05 -14.20 0.55
CA ILE A 24 -14.72 -13.39 1.57
C ILE A 24 -16.22 -13.66 1.45
N GLY A 25 -16.86 -14.14 2.53
CA GLY A 25 -18.24 -14.65 2.46
C GLY A 25 -18.35 -15.79 1.45
N GLU A 26 -19.34 -15.71 0.54
CA GLU A 26 -19.49 -16.66 -0.58
C GLU A 26 -18.73 -16.23 -1.86
N GLY A 27 -18.06 -15.08 -1.82
CA GLY A 27 -17.34 -14.51 -2.96
C GLY A 27 -15.90 -14.98 -3.08
N ARG A 28 -15.43 -15.20 -4.31
CA ARG A 28 -14.01 -15.43 -4.63
C ARG A 28 -13.26 -14.12 -4.70
N VAL A 29 -12.11 -14.02 -4.04
CA VAL A 29 -11.20 -12.88 -4.19
C VAL A 29 -10.53 -12.95 -5.57
N ALA A 30 -10.87 -12.00 -6.45
CA ALA A 30 -10.32 -11.91 -7.80
C ALA A 30 -9.03 -11.08 -7.85
N ALA A 31 -8.90 -10.11 -6.96
CA ALA A 31 -7.74 -9.24 -6.79
C ALA A 31 -7.62 -8.87 -5.30
N TRP A 32 -6.40 -8.76 -4.80
CA TRP A 32 -6.09 -8.36 -3.43
C TRP A 32 -4.92 -7.38 -3.42
N SER A 33 -5.00 -6.40 -2.54
CA SER A 33 -3.90 -5.51 -2.20
C SER A 33 -3.81 -5.51 -0.67
N SER A 34 -2.65 -5.83 -0.11
CA SER A 34 -2.42 -5.61 1.31
C SER A 34 -2.51 -4.11 1.55
N GLY A 35 -3.33 -3.67 2.52
CA GLY A 35 -3.64 -2.27 2.80
C GLY A 35 -2.45 -1.33 3.07
N HIS A 36 -1.21 -1.83 2.97
CA HIS A 36 0.04 -1.08 2.93
C HIS A 36 -0.01 0.13 1.98
N ALA A 37 -0.77 0.08 0.89
CA ALA A 37 -0.86 1.22 -0.04
C ALA A 37 -1.43 2.53 0.58
N LEU A 38 -2.07 2.48 1.76
CA LEU A 38 -2.53 3.67 2.49
C LEU A 38 -1.58 4.04 3.63
N ASP A 39 -1.02 3.07 4.35
CA ASP A 39 -0.06 3.34 5.43
C ASP A 39 1.32 3.79 4.91
N ASP A 40 1.80 3.22 3.80
CA ASP A 40 3.09 3.57 3.18
C ASP A 40 3.11 5.01 2.64
N LYS A 41 1.93 5.60 2.39
CA LYS A 41 1.80 7.00 1.97
C LYS A 41 2.10 7.97 3.11
N LEU A 42 1.80 7.60 4.36
CA LEU A 42 2.04 8.48 5.51
C LEU A 42 3.55 8.71 5.71
N GLU A 43 4.36 7.64 5.69
CA GLU A 43 5.81 7.79 5.87
C GLU A 43 6.48 8.56 4.72
N MET A 44 6.00 8.39 3.49
CA MET A 44 6.51 9.13 2.34
C MET A 44 6.09 10.61 2.39
N GLU A 45 4.85 10.90 2.79
CA GLU A 45 4.35 12.27 2.98
C GLU A 45 5.11 13.01 4.09
N ASP A 46 5.42 12.34 5.20
CA ASP A 46 6.20 12.90 6.30
C ASP A 46 7.65 13.17 5.87
N PHE A 47 8.28 12.23 5.16
CA PHE A 47 9.61 12.43 4.60
C PHE A 47 9.67 13.64 3.65
N ILE A 48 8.71 13.76 2.73
CA ILE A 48 8.64 14.92 1.80
C ILE A 48 8.49 16.23 2.58
N ARG A 49 7.71 16.22 3.67
CA ARG A 49 7.48 17.40 4.50
C ARG A 49 8.76 17.83 5.20
N GLU A 50 9.44 16.93 5.89
CA GLU A 50 10.72 17.21 6.57
C GLU A 50 11.79 17.67 5.57
N LEU A 51 11.86 17.03 4.40
CA LEU A 51 12.75 17.43 3.32
C LEU A 51 12.46 18.86 2.84
N SER A 52 11.18 19.22 2.70
CA SER A 52 10.78 20.55 2.24
C SER A 52 11.10 21.67 3.23
N TYR A 53 11.12 21.36 4.53
CA TYR A 53 11.51 22.29 5.59
C TYR A 53 13.03 22.39 5.77
N GLY A 54 13.79 21.47 5.18
CA GLY A 54 15.23 21.36 5.40
C GLY A 54 15.57 20.78 6.76
N ASP A 55 14.65 20.01 7.36
CA ASP A 55 14.78 19.42 8.69
C ASP A 55 15.54 18.09 8.68
N ILE A 56 16.16 17.73 7.54
CA ILE A 56 16.95 16.52 7.36
C ILE A 56 18.41 16.91 7.09
N GLU A 57 19.31 16.53 8.01
CA GLU A 57 20.75 16.81 7.91
C GLU A 57 21.42 16.09 6.73
N ASP A 58 21.05 14.82 6.48
CA ASP A 58 21.46 14.03 5.32
C ASP A 58 20.23 13.45 4.58
N PRO A 59 19.65 14.20 3.63
CA PRO A 59 18.50 13.76 2.85
C PRO A 59 18.71 12.46 2.07
N GLN A 60 19.96 12.20 1.65
CA GLN A 60 20.26 11.03 0.83
C GLN A 60 20.24 9.76 1.69
N GLN A 61 20.86 9.79 2.86
CA GLN A 61 20.84 8.66 3.78
C GLN A 61 19.42 8.41 4.32
N ALA A 62 18.67 9.46 4.64
CA ALA A 62 17.27 9.35 5.07
C ALA A 62 16.38 8.71 3.99
N ALA A 63 16.59 9.06 2.72
CA ALA A 63 15.89 8.42 1.61
C ALA A 63 16.25 6.92 1.48
N ILE A 64 17.53 6.56 1.61
CA ILE A 64 17.98 5.15 1.59
C ILE A 64 17.31 4.34 2.71
N GLU A 65 17.21 4.92 3.90
CA GLU A 65 16.57 4.26 5.04
C GLU A 65 15.05 4.11 4.86
N LEU A 66 14.38 5.12 4.30
CA LEU A 66 12.96 5.03 3.92
C LEU A 66 12.76 3.93 2.88
N MET A 67 13.54 3.91 1.80
CA MET A 67 13.46 2.88 0.75
C MET A 67 13.68 1.47 1.32
N ARG A 68 14.60 1.31 2.29
CA ARG A 68 14.83 0.02 2.95
C ARG A 68 13.66 -0.41 3.81
N ARG A 69 13.06 0.50 4.60
CA ARG A 69 11.87 0.22 5.42
C ARG A 69 10.67 -0.17 4.56
N GLN A 70 10.49 0.56 3.46
CA GLN A 70 9.41 0.38 2.49
C GLN A 70 9.66 -0.77 1.49
N LYS A 71 10.83 -1.42 1.55
CA LYS A 71 11.25 -2.51 0.66
C LYS A 71 11.21 -2.14 -0.82
N TRP A 72 11.57 -0.90 -1.15
CA TRP A 72 11.73 -0.42 -2.53
C TRP A 72 13.13 -0.70 -3.09
N ALA A 73 14.09 -1.01 -2.22
CA ALA A 73 15.50 -1.31 -2.52
C ALA A 73 15.88 -2.73 -2.09
#